data_AF-A0A960KAL5-F1
#
_entry.id   AF-A0A960KAL5-F1
#
_cell.length_a   1.000
_cell.length_b   1.000
_cell.length_c   1.000
_cell.angle_alpha   90.00
_cell.angle_beta   90.00
_cell.angle_gamma   90.00
#
_symmetry.space_group_name_H-M   'P 1'
#
loop_
_entity.id
_entity.type
_entity.pdbx_description
1 polymer ?
#
loop_
_entity_poly.entity_id
_entity_poly.type
_entity_poly.pdbx_seq_one_letter_code
_entity_poly.pdbx_strand_id
1 'polypeptide(L)'
;MATEETTAETTDKRVRPHHLVIGLGVGVAAFTATSGIVPLFTKWHEHKEVSREVFYNIPSPLKLAFYVVIPLLIVYGAVMFSNRVKNWERGAPDRRKTTKHNAKKRAEDVRSGLYMQTLLRDPAAGIMHSMIYFSFLVLLAVTTILEINHQVPNSWKFLQGGTYQAYSFVGDAAGLVLLAGITWAIVRRYVVRPYRIRIKSKPDHVIGLATLFVLALTGLLTEGWRIAAEGTP
;
A
#
# COMPACT_ATOMS: atom_id res chain seq x y z
N MET A 1 23.87 -54.70 21.69
CA MET A 1 22.89 -54.01 22.54
C MET A 1 22.85 -52.56 22.07
N ALA A 2 21.99 -52.27 21.10
CA ALA A 2 21.84 -50.93 20.54
C ALA A 2 20.83 -50.16 21.40
N THR A 3 21.25 -49.05 21.99
CA THR A 3 20.38 -48.15 22.74
C THR A 3 19.60 -47.31 21.74
N GLU A 4 18.28 -47.52 21.69
CA GLU A 4 17.36 -46.64 20.97
C GLU A 4 17.34 -45.27 21.67
N GLU A 5 17.93 -44.25 21.02
CA GLU A 5 17.65 -42.86 21.36
C GLU A 5 16.24 -42.52 20.91
N THR A 6 15.28 -42.61 21.83
CA THR A 6 13.95 -42.07 21.64
C THR A 6 14.03 -40.55 21.63
N THR A 7 14.29 -39.96 20.46
CA THR A 7 14.10 -38.52 20.25
C THR A 7 12.61 -38.22 20.35
N ALA A 8 12.17 -37.73 21.50
CA ALA A 8 10.86 -37.15 21.66
C ALA A 8 10.75 -35.93 20.74
N GLU A 9 10.15 -36.11 19.57
CA GLU A 9 9.68 -35.02 18.72
C GLU A 9 8.61 -34.24 19.49
N THR A 10 9.05 -33.21 20.20
CA THR A 10 8.16 -32.13 20.59
C THR A 10 7.76 -31.41 19.31
N THR A 11 6.65 -31.84 18.70
CA THR A 11 5.99 -31.10 17.63
C THR A 11 5.45 -29.80 18.22
N ASP A 12 6.34 -28.83 18.42
CA ASP A 12 5.99 -27.45 18.71
C ASP A 12 5.13 -26.99 17.53
N LYS A 13 3.81 -26.82 17.75
CA LYS A 13 2.82 -26.39 16.75
C LYS A 13 3.09 -24.94 16.38
N ARG A 14 4.25 -24.67 15.76
CA ARG A 14 4.63 -23.35 15.29
C ARG A 14 3.78 -23.01 14.08
N VAL A 15 3.01 -21.94 14.20
CA VAL A 15 2.30 -21.37 13.05
C VAL A 15 3.34 -20.98 12.00
N ARG A 16 3.25 -21.61 10.82
CA ARG A 16 4.19 -21.36 9.73
C ARG A 16 3.96 -19.95 9.14
N PRO A 17 5.01 -19.15 8.89
CA PRO A 17 4.88 -17.80 8.35
C PRO A 17 3.96 -17.67 7.11
N HIS A 18 3.97 -18.64 6.19
CA HIS A 18 3.12 -18.61 5.01
C HIS A 18 1.63 -18.76 5.34
N HIS A 19 1.26 -19.47 6.41
CA HIS A 19 -0.12 -19.50 6.90
C HIS A 19 -0.55 -18.16 7.49
N LEU A 20 0.36 -17.44 8.17
CA LEU A 20 0.09 -16.10 8.67
C LEU A 20 -0.20 -15.12 7.52
N VAL A 21 0.54 -15.23 6.42
CA VAL A 21 0.31 -14.41 5.22
C VAL A 21 -1.05 -14.68 4.60
N ILE A 22 -1.45 -15.95 4.47
CA ILE A 22 -2.78 -16.30 3.95
C ILE A 22 -3.87 -15.79 4.89
N GLY A 23 -3.72 -16.03 6.20
CA GLY A 23 -4.67 -15.56 7.20
C GLY A 23 -4.85 -14.05 7.20
N LEU A 24 -3.74 -13.29 7.11
CA LEU A 24 -3.77 -11.84 6.95
C LEU A 24 -4.48 -11.43 5.67
N GLY A 25 -4.15 -12.07 4.54
CA GLY A 25 -4.79 -11.78 3.25
C GLY A 25 -6.29 -12.03 3.26
N VAL A 26 -6.73 -13.15 3.82
CA VAL A 26 -8.16 -13.46 4.02
C VAL A 26 -8.83 -12.45 4.94
N GLY A 27 -8.17 -12.06 6.04
CA GLY A 27 -8.67 -11.04 6.95
C GLY A 27 -8.85 -9.69 6.27
N VAL A 28 -7.87 -9.24 5.48
CA VAL A 28 -7.96 -7.99 4.71
C VAL A 28 -9.04 -8.09 3.64
N ALA A 29 -9.14 -9.21 2.92
CA ALA A 29 -10.20 -9.42 1.91
C ALA A 29 -11.60 -9.40 2.53
N ALA A 30 -11.78 -10.05 3.69
CA ALA A 30 -13.04 -10.02 4.43
C ALA A 30 -13.38 -8.60 4.91
N PHE A 31 -12.39 -7.85 5.41
CA PHE A 31 -12.57 -6.44 5.76
C PHE A 31 -13.02 -5.61 4.56
N THR A 32 -12.34 -5.72 3.40
CA THR A 32 -12.71 -4.99 2.18
C THR A 32 -14.12 -5.35 1.68
N ALA A 33 -14.49 -6.63 1.71
CA ALA A 33 -15.84 -7.06 1.31
C ALA A 33 -16.90 -6.49 2.28
N THR A 34 -16.62 -6.54 3.58
CA THR A 34 -17.51 -6.02 4.62
C THR A 34 -17.66 -4.50 4.50
N SER A 35 -16.59 -3.77 4.19
CA SER A 35 -16.62 -2.31 4.04
C SER A 35 -17.49 -1.85 2.87
N GLY A 36 -17.67 -2.67 1.83
CA GLY A 36 -18.64 -2.39 0.76
C GLY A 36 -20.09 -2.71 1.11
N ILE A 37 -20.32 -3.63 2.05
CA ILE A 37 -21.65 -4.10 2.44
C ILE A 37 -22.25 -3.22 3.53
N VAL A 38 -21.45 -2.81 4.53
CA VAL A 38 -21.91 -2.02 5.68
C VAL A 38 -22.68 -0.74 5.29
N PRO A 39 -22.19 0.09 4.33
CA PRO A 39 -22.90 1.30 3.91
C PRO A 39 -24.31 1.05 3.33
N LEU A 40 -24.60 -0.14 2.79
CA LEU A 40 -25.92 -0.48 2.25
C LEU A 40 -27.01 -0.51 3.34
N PHE A 41 -26.61 -0.83 4.57
CA PHE A 41 -27.52 -0.90 5.71
C PHE A 41 -27.51 0.39 6.54
N THR A 42 -26.32 0.96 6.77
CA THR A 42 -26.18 2.10 7.68
C THR A 42 -26.64 3.42 7.04
N LYS A 43 -26.51 3.58 5.72
CA LYS A 43 -26.84 4.80 4.98
C LYS A 43 -26.25 6.06 5.62
N TRP A 44 -25.03 5.93 6.15
CA TRP A 44 -24.30 7.05 6.76
C TRP A 44 -23.76 7.96 5.66
N HIS A 45 -24.48 9.07 5.44
CA HIS A 45 -24.15 10.09 4.45
C HIS A 45 -23.55 11.34 5.11
N GLU A 46 -22.65 12.01 4.39
CA GLU A 46 -22.12 13.30 4.81
C GLU A 46 -23.14 14.41 4.56
N HIS A 47 -23.21 15.38 5.48
CA HIS A 47 -24.14 16.50 5.39
C HIS A 47 -23.38 17.78 4.97
N LYS A 48 -23.73 18.34 3.81
CA LYS A 48 -23.66 19.76 3.38
C LYS A 48 -22.53 20.66 3.94
N GLU A 49 -21.32 20.14 4.07
CA GLU A 49 -20.08 20.93 4.22
C GLU A 49 -19.14 20.62 3.05
N VAL A 50 -18.12 21.46 2.83
CA VAL A 50 -17.12 21.27 1.77
C VAL A 50 -16.43 19.91 1.96
N SER A 51 -16.82 18.94 1.15
CA SER A 51 -16.40 17.53 1.16
C SER A 51 -16.82 16.89 -0.17
N ARG A 52 -16.11 15.83 -0.59
CA ARG A 52 -16.49 15.08 -1.81
C ARG A 52 -17.45 13.94 -1.51
N GLU A 53 -18.41 13.70 -2.40
CA GLU A 53 -19.26 12.53 -2.31
C GLU A 53 -18.49 11.26 -2.73
N VAL A 54 -18.45 10.27 -1.84
CA VAL A 54 -17.80 8.99 -2.12
C VAL A 54 -18.59 8.22 -3.18
N PHE A 55 -17.92 7.80 -4.25
CA PHE A 55 -18.51 7.15 -5.43
C PHE A 55 -19.48 8.04 -6.25
N TYR A 56 -19.27 9.35 -6.25
CA TYR A 56 -19.95 10.26 -7.17
C TYR A 56 -19.83 9.78 -8.62
N ASN A 57 -20.95 9.78 -9.34
CA ASN A 57 -21.04 9.38 -10.76
C ASN A 57 -20.52 7.96 -11.09
N ILE A 58 -20.45 7.04 -10.12
CA ILE A 58 -20.08 5.64 -10.36
C ILE A 58 -21.34 4.75 -10.39
N PRO A 59 -21.64 4.07 -11.52
CA PRO A 59 -22.75 3.14 -11.62
C PRO A 59 -22.70 2.00 -10.58
N SER A 60 -23.86 1.64 -10.02
CA SER A 60 -23.97 0.55 -9.02
C SER A 60 -23.34 -0.78 -9.46
N PRO A 61 -23.47 -1.24 -10.73
CA PRO A 61 -22.80 -2.46 -11.17
C PRO A 61 -21.28 -2.41 -11.04
N LEU A 62 -20.65 -1.24 -11.26
CA LEU A 62 -19.20 -1.08 -11.11
C LEU A 62 -18.77 -1.08 -9.64
N LYS A 63 -19.56 -0.48 -8.74
CA LYS A 63 -19.32 -0.57 -7.29
C LYS A 63 -19.37 -2.03 -6.83
N LEU A 64 -20.37 -2.79 -7.27
CA LEU A 64 -20.49 -4.22 -6.97
C LEU A 64 -19.30 -5.01 -7.52
N ALA A 65 -18.93 -4.79 -8.79
CA ALA A 65 -17.77 -5.43 -9.39
C ALA A 65 -16.49 -5.15 -8.61
N PHE A 66 -16.26 -3.91 -8.17
CA PHE A 66 -15.11 -3.54 -7.34
C PHE A 66 -15.08 -4.35 -6.02
N TYR A 67 -16.17 -4.35 -5.26
CA TYR A 67 -16.24 -5.04 -3.98
C TYR A 67 -16.27 -6.57 -4.06
N VAL A 68 -16.45 -7.14 -5.26
CA VAL A 68 -16.28 -8.58 -5.50
C VAL A 68 -14.85 -8.89 -5.97
N VAL A 69 -14.35 -8.16 -6.96
CA VAL A 69 -13.07 -8.46 -7.62
C VAL A 69 -11.88 -8.17 -6.70
N ILE A 70 -11.90 -7.05 -5.95
CA ILE A 70 -10.75 -6.65 -5.13
C ILE A 70 -10.46 -7.66 -4.00
N PRO A 71 -11.43 -8.12 -3.19
CA PRO A 71 -11.18 -9.18 -2.21
C PRO A 71 -10.62 -10.47 -2.82
N LEU A 72 -11.13 -10.89 -3.99
CA LEU A 72 -10.62 -12.08 -4.69
C LEU A 72 -9.15 -11.90 -5.10
N LEU A 73 -8.79 -10.73 -5.63
CA LEU A 73 -7.41 -10.41 -5.99
C LEU A 73 -6.50 -10.32 -4.76
N ILE A 74 -6.99 -9.83 -3.61
CA ILE A 74 -6.25 -9.81 -2.35
C ILE A 74 -5.95 -11.24 -1.88
N VAL A 75 -6.95 -12.13 -1.88
CA VAL A 75 -6.75 -13.54 -1.51
C VAL A 75 -5.79 -14.22 -2.47
N TYR A 76 -5.99 -14.04 -3.78
CA TYR A 76 -5.08 -14.58 -4.80
C TYR A 76 -3.64 -14.09 -4.60
N GLY A 77 -3.46 -12.78 -4.41
CA GLY A 77 -2.17 -12.16 -4.14
C GLY A 77 -1.52 -12.69 -2.86
N ALA A 78 -2.30 -12.88 -1.79
CA ALA A 78 -1.83 -13.47 -0.54
C ALA A 78 -1.39 -14.93 -0.72
N VAL A 79 -2.12 -15.73 -1.50
CA VAL A 79 -1.73 -17.11 -1.82
C VAL A 79 -0.42 -17.12 -2.62
N MET A 80 -0.30 -16.28 -3.65
CA MET A 80 0.93 -16.19 -4.46
C MET A 80 2.12 -15.70 -3.64
N PHE A 81 1.91 -14.73 -2.75
CA PHE A 81 2.94 -14.27 -1.82
C PHE A 81 3.30 -15.35 -0.79
N SER A 82 2.33 -16.13 -0.30
CA SER A 82 2.59 -17.26 0.61
C SER A 82 3.51 -18.31 -0.03
N ASN A 83 3.36 -18.56 -1.33
CA ASN A 83 4.26 -19.45 -2.07
C ASN A 83 5.69 -18.89 -2.14
N ARG A 84 5.84 -17.56 -2.18
CA ARG A 84 7.15 -16.92 -2.06
C ARG A 84 7.73 -17.09 -0.65
N VAL A 85 6.92 -16.92 0.39
CA VAL A 85 7.33 -17.08 1.80
C VAL A 85 7.81 -18.50 2.09
N LYS A 86 7.17 -19.54 1.51
CA LYS A 86 7.65 -20.92 1.62
C LYS A 86 9.11 -21.10 1.18
N ASN A 87 9.61 -20.27 0.26
CA ASN A 87 11.03 -20.31 -0.11
C ASN A 87 11.95 -19.72 0.97
N TRP A 88 11.48 -18.71 1.70
CA TRP A 88 12.23 -18.14 2.83
C TRP A 88 12.22 -19.05 4.05
N GLU A 89 11.14 -19.81 4.24
CA GLU A 89 11.03 -20.84 5.28
C GLU A 89 11.99 -22.02 5.10
N ARG A 90 12.61 -22.18 3.92
CA ARG A 90 13.66 -23.19 3.71
C ARG A 90 14.95 -22.88 4.46
N GLY A 91 15.14 -21.62 4.87
CA GLY A 91 16.29 -21.23 5.69
C GLY A 91 16.13 -21.61 7.16
N ALA A 92 17.24 -21.64 7.89
CA ALA A 92 17.21 -21.82 9.35
C ALA A 92 16.56 -20.60 10.04
N PRO A 93 15.82 -20.79 11.15
CA PRO A 93 15.26 -19.67 11.90
C PRO A 93 16.34 -18.71 12.40
N ASP A 94 16.20 -17.42 12.09
CA ASP A 94 17.14 -16.41 12.57
C ASP A 94 16.77 -15.98 14.01
N ARG A 95 17.69 -16.17 14.97
CA ARG A 95 17.43 -15.91 16.40
C ARG A 95 17.63 -14.43 16.73
N ARG A 96 16.72 -13.58 16.25
CA ARG A 96 16.78 -12.11 16.39
C ARG A 96 15.93 -11.53 17.52
N LYS A 97 15.97 -12.09 18.72
CA LYS A 97 15.18 -11.57 19.85
C LYS A 97 15.57 -10.12 20.18
N THR A 98 14.58 -9.24 20.29
CA THR A 98 14.76 -7.89 20.80
C THR A 98 14.89 -7.94 22.32
N THR A 99 15.94 -7.32 22.86
CA THR A 99 16.26 -7.23 24.29
C THR A 99 16.47 -5.76 24.67
N LYS A 100 16.43 -5.44 25.97
CA LYS A 100 16.67 -4.06 26.44
C LYS A 100 18.00 -3.48 25.93
N HIS A 101 19.03 -4.32 25.80
CA HIS A 101 20.36 -3.90 25.35
C HIS A 101 20.46 -3.63 23.84
N ASN A 102 19.68 -4.33 23.00
CA ASN A 102 19.73 -4.16 21.55
C ASN A 102 18.56 -3.36 20.96
N ALA A 103 17.57 -2.98 21.78
CA ALA A 103 16.35 -2.29 21.36
C ALA A 103 16.66 -0.98 20.61
N LYS A 104 17.60 -0.17 21.11
CA LYS A 104 18.00 1.09 20.45
C LYS A 104 18.58 0.82 19.06
N LYS A 105 19.55 -0.09 18.96
CA LYS A 105 20.16 -0.48 17.68
C LYS A 105 19.13 -1.03 16.70
N ARG A 106 18.19 -1.86 17.19
CA ARG A 106 17.08 -2.38 16.37
C ARG A 106 16.18 -1.26 15.84
N ALA A 107 15.84 -0.27 16.67
CA ALA A 107 15.05 0.88 16.23
C ALA A 107 15.80 1.71 15.18
N GLU A 108 17.11 1.90 15.35
CA GLU A 108 17.97 2.58 14.36
C GLU A 108 18.05 1.79 13.04
N ASP A 109 18.20 0.47 13.09
CA ASP A 109 18.20 -0.40 11.91
C ASP A 109 16.85 -0.32 11.16
N VAL A 110 15.73 -0.36 11.89
CA VAL A 110 14.38 -0.19 11.32
C VAL A 110 14.24 1.18 10.68
N ARG A 111 14.65 2.25 11.37
CA ARG A 111 14.65 3.61 10.81
C ARG A 111 15.51 3.68 9.55
N SER A 112 16.71 3.11 9.55
CA SER A 112 17.60 3.10 8.39
C SER A 112 16.95 2.43 7.18
N GLY A 113 16.23 1.34 7.40
CA GLY A 113 15.43 0.65 6.38
C GLY A 113 14.25 1.48 5.88
N LEU A 114 13.44 2.03 6.79
CA LEU A 114 12.25 2.82 6.46
C LEU A 114 12.57 4.13 5.71
N TYR A 115 13.76 4.68 5.90
CA TYR A 115 14.25 5.86 5.18
C TYR A 115 15.15 5.51 3.99
N MET A 116 15.30 4.23 3.66
CA MET A 116 16.14 3.71 2.57
C MET A 116 17.54 4.34 2.53
N GLN A 117 18.18 4.51 3.69
CA GLN A 117 19.45 5.24 3.81
C GLN A 117 20.57 4.65 2.95
N THR A 118 20.53 3.36 2.69
CA THR A 118 21.47 2.68 1.79
C THR A 118 21.32 3.13 0.33
N LEU A 119 20.10 3.47 -0.10
CA LEU A 119 19.80 3.91 -1.46
C LEU A 119 20.18 5.38 -1.66
N LEU A 120 20.13 6.20 -0.60
CA LEU A 120 20.59 7.59 -0.59
C LEU A 120 22.10 7.75 -0.82
N ARG A 121 22.88 6.66 -0.79
CA ARG A 121 24.30 6.67 -1.16
C ARG A 121 24.54 7.00 -2.65
N ASP A 122 23.54 6.81 -3.51
CA ASP A 122 23.50 7.37 -4.87
C ASP A 122 22.39 8.44 -4.86
N PRO A 123 22.72 9.74 -4.71
CA PRO A 123 21.71 10.78 -4.46
C PRO A 123 20.64 10.86 -5.54
N ALA A 124 21.01 10.68 -6.82
CA ALA A 124 20.06 10.72 -7.92
C ALA A 124 19.07 9.55 -7.85
N ALA A 125 19.55 8.34 -7.54
CA ALA A 125 18.66 7.20 -7.36
C ALA A 125 17.85 7.29 -6.07
N GLY A 126 18.48 7.75 -4.99
CA GLY A 126 17.89 7.85 -3.66
C GLY A 126 16.76 8.86 -3.60
N ILE A 127 16.98 10.10 -4.04
CA ILE A 127 15.93 11.15 -4.05
C ILE A 127 14.75 10.71 -4.90
N MET A 128 15.01 10.20 -6.10
CA MET A 128 13.97 9.71 -7.01
C MET A 128 13.13 8.59 -6.38
N HIS A 129 13.73 7.60 -5.70
CA HIS A 129 12.96 6.56 -5.01
C HIS A 129 12.25 7.10 -3.76
N SER A 130 12.83 8.06 -3.05
CA SER A 130 12.18 8.71 -1.90
C SER A 130 10.91 9.43 -2.32
N MET A 131 10.93 10.16 -3.45
CA MET A 131 9.73 10.79 -4.02
C MET A 131 8.64 9.75 -4.27
N ILE A 132 8.98 8.60 -4.85
CA ILE A 132 8.01 7.53 -5.12
C ILE A 132 7.49 6.91 -3.82
N TYR A 133 8.39 6.48 -2.94
CA TYR A 133 8.05 5.73 -1.72
C TYR A 133 7.25 6.57 -0.73
N PHE A 134 7.71 7.77 -0.40
CA PHE A 134 7.01 8.61 0.58
C PHE A 134 5.69 9.11 0.05
N SER A 135 5.60 9.50 -1.23
CA SER A 135 4.30 9.84 -1.82
C SER A 135 3.35 8.65 -1.84
N PHE A 136 3.83 7.44 -2.13
CA PHE A 136 2.99 6.25 -2.07
C PHE A 136 2.44 6.00 -0.65
N LEU A 137 3.27 6.17 0.39
CA LEU A 137 2.83 6.05 1.78
C LEU A 137 1.82 7.14 2.17
N VAL A 138 2.05 8.39 1.74
CA VAL A 138 1.11 9.49 1.99
C VAL A 138 -0.22 9.23 1.28
N LEU A 139 -0.21 8.82 0.01
CA LEU A 139 -1.43 8.49 -0.73
C LEU A 139 -2.17 7.30 -0.12
N LEU A 140 -1.46 6.27 0.34
CA LEU A 140 -2.06 5.16 1.09
C LEU A 140 -2.74 5.65 2.38
N ALA A 141 -2.08 6.55 3.13
CA ALA A 141 -2.66 7.15 4.32
C ALA A 141 -3.89 7.99 3.98
N VAL A 142 -3.83 8.81 2.94
CA VAL A 142 -4.95 9.62 2.42
C VAL A 142 -6.14 8.70 2.09
N THR A 143 -5.95 7.64 1.32
CA THR A 143 -7.01 6.68 1.00
C THR A 143 -7.57 5.99 2.25
N THR A 144 -6.71 5.58 3.17
CA THR A 144 -7.13 4.90 4.41
C THR A 144 -7.95 5.82 5.32
N ILE A 145 -7.52 7.07 5.46
CA ILE A 145 -8.23 8.09 6.26
C ILE A 145 -9.62 8.35 5.69
N LEU A 146 -9.75 8.42 4.37
CA LEU A 146 -11.05 8.55 3.72
C LEU A 146 -11.94 7.34 3.96
N GLU A 147 -11.41 6.13 3.83
CA GLU A 147 -12.19 4.92 4.09
C GLU A 147 -12.67 4.89 5.54
N ILE A 148 -11.80 5.21 6.51
CA ILE A 148 -12.19 5.32 7.92
C ILE A 148 -13.32 6.33 8.09
N ASN A 149 -13.16 7.53 7.53
CA ASN A 149 -14.20 8.56 7.58
C ASN A 149 -15.49 8.07 6.92
N HIS A 150 -15.43 7.35 5.80
CA HIS A 150 -16.60 6.79 5.13
C HIS A 150 -17.34 5.76 6.00
N GLN A 151 -16.60 4.94 6.76
CA GLN A 151 -17.15 3.84 7.56
C GLN A 151 -17.66 4.23 8.95
N VAL A 152 -17.42 5.45 9.46
CA VAL A 152 -17.92 5.89 10.78
C VAL A 152 -19.32 6.52 10.72
N PRO A 153 -20.08 6.54 11.85
CA PRO A 153 -21.37 7.23 11.92
C PRO A 153 -21.29 8.71 11.57
N ASN A 154 -22.42 9.31 11.15
CA ASN A 154 -22.49 10.72 10.75
C ASN A 154 -21.94 11.69 11.81
N SER A 155 -22.16 11.41 13.09
CA SER A 155 -21.67 12.25 14.20
C SER A 155 -20.15 12.20 14.40
N TRP A 156 -19.45 11.25 13.78
CA TRP A 156 -18.00 11.03 13.91
C TRP A 156 -17.25 11.36 12.62
N LYS A 157 -17.94 11.83 11.58
CA LYS A 157 -17.31 12.31 10.35
C LYS A 157 -16.39 13.49 10.68
N PHE A 158 -15.20 13.49 10.11
CA PHE A 158 -14.15 14.46 10.43
C PHE A 158 -13.48 15.06 9.19
N LEU A 159 -13.70 14.50 8.00
CA LEU A 159 -13.21 15.06 6.74
C LEU A 159 -14.23 16.04 6.15
N GLN A 160 -14.40 17.19 6.79
CA GLN A 160 -15.29 18.26 6.32
C GLN A 160 -14.64 19.65 6.44
N GLY A 161 -15.10 20.59 5.62
CA GLY A 161 -14.66 21.99 5.66
C GLY A 161 -13.15 22.15 5.44
N GLY A 162 -12.50 22.95 6.29
CA GLY A 162 -11.05 23.19 6.20
C GLY A 162 -10.18 21.95 6.39
N THR A 163 -10.63 20.97 7.19
CA THR A 163 -9.92 19.70 7.37
C THR A 163 -9.89 18.91 6.06
N TYR A 164 -11.03 18.85 5.37
CA TYR A 164 -11.11 18.21 4.06
C TYR A 164 -10.22 18.92 3.03
N GLN A 165 -10.20 20.25 3.01
CA GLN A 165 -9.34 21.01 2.07
C GLN A 165 -7.85 20.73 2.31
N ALA A 166 -7.39 20.72 3.56
CA ALA A 166 -6.01 20.39 3.88
C ALA A 166 -5.67 18.93 3.49
N TYR A 167 -6.59 18.01 3.77
CA TYR A 167 -6.49 16.61 3.36
C TYR A 167 -6.38 16.45 1.83
N SER A 168 -7.25 17.14 1.07
CA SER A 168 -7.29 17.12 -0.39
C SER A 168 -5.98 17.67 -0.97
N PHE A 169 -5.53 18.83 -0.47
CA PHE A 169 -4.25 19.43 -0.85
C PHE A 169 -3.05 18.49 -0.61
N VAL A 170 -3.00 17.79 0.53
CA VAL A 170 -1.92 16.82 0.80
C VAL A 170 -1.96 15.66 -0.20
N GLY A 171 -3.16 15.18 -0.54
CA GLY A 171 -3.36 14.17 -1.59
C GLY A 171 -2.80 14.62 -2.94
N ASP A 172 -3.16 15.82 -3.38
CA ASP A 172 -2.71 16.39 -4.66
C ASP A 172 -1.19 16.62 -4.70
N ALA A 173 -0.64 17.22 -3.64
CA ALA A 173 0.79 17.44 -3.53
C ALA A 173 1.58 16.11 -3.57
N ALA A 174 1.11 15.10 -2.83
CA ALA A 174 1.73 13.77 -2.86
C ALA A 174 1.61 13.12 -4.24
N GLY A 175 0.46 13.27 -4.93
CA GLY A 175 0.23 12.80 -6.29
C GLY A 175 1.19 13.43 -7.31
N LEU A 176 1.41 14.75 -7.23
CA LEU A 176 2.37 15.45 -8.07
C LEU A 176 3.82 14.98 -7.83
N VAL A 177 4.21 14.84 -6.56
CA VAL A 177 5.55 14.32 -6.21
C VAL A 177 5.73 12.88 -6.69
N LEU A 178 4.69 12.04 -6.59
CA LEU A 178 4.71 10.67 -7.11
C LEU A 178 4.90 10.67 -8.63
N LEU A 179 4.10 11.47 -9.36
CA LEU A 179 4.18 11.57 -10.81
C LEU A 179 5.55 12.05 -11.28
N ALA A 180 6.11 13.06 -10.61
CA ALA A 180 7.46 13.56 -10.87
C ALA A 180 8.53 12.47 -10.62
N GLY A 181 8.42 11.75 -9.51
CA GLY A 181 9.35 10.65 -9.16
C GLY A 181 9.30 9.51 -10.18
N ILE A 182 8.11 9.09 -10.61
CA ILE A 182 7.93 8.04 -11.61
C ILE A 182 8.44 8.51 -12.98
N THR A 183 8.12 9.74 -13.38
CA THR A 183 8.62 10.33 -14.64
C THR A 183 10.14 10.33 -14.66
N TRP A 184 10.76 10.79 -13.57
CA TRP A 184 12.21 10.73 -13.42
C TRP A 184 12.74 9.28 -13.50
N ALA A 185 12.07 8.32 -12.85
CA ALA A 185 12.45 6.91 -12.93
C ALA A 185 12.37 6.35 -14.36
N ILE A 186 11.35 6.69 -15.12
CA ILE A 186 11.18 6.32 -16.53
C ILE A 186 12.30 6.93 -17.37
N VAL A 187 12.51 8.25 -17.28
CA VAL A 187 13.57 8.95 -18.03
C VAL A 187 14.95 8.39 -17.70
N ARG A 188 15.26 8.20 -16.41
CA ARG A 188 16.55 7.65 -15.98
C ARG A 188 16.75 6.21 -16.49
N ARG A 189 15.70 5.40 -16.52
CA ARG A 189 15.78 3.99 -16.92
C ARG A 189 15.82 3.77 -18.42
N TYR A 190 15.07 4.55 -19.21
CA TYR A 190 14.87 4.28 -20.63
C TYR A 190 15.50 5.31 -21.56
N VAL A 191 15.80 6.52 -21.10
CA VAL A 191 16.44 7.58 -21.89
C VAL A 191 17.92 7.71 -21.49
N VAL A 192 18.20 8.10 -20.24
CA VAL A 192 19.57 8.36 -19.76
C VAL A 192 20.41 7.08 -19.66
N ARG A 193 19.79 5.97 -19.23
CA ARG A 193 20.39 4.63 -19.12
C ARG A 193 21.81 4.60 -18.50
N PRO A 194 22.00 5.03 -17.23
CA PRO A 194 23.29 4.95 -16.56
C PRO A 194 23.92 3.55 -16.64
N TYR A 195 25.25 3.49 -16.80
CA TYR A 195 26.00 2.24 -17.03
C TYR A 195 25.60 1.10 -16.07
N ARG A 196 25.42 1.41 -14.78
CA ARG A 196 25.04 0.44 -13.72
C ARG A 196 23.71 -0.29 -13.95
N ILE A 197 22.77 0.33 -14.68
CA ILE A 197 21.42 -0.22 -14.91
C ILE A 197 21.11 -0.53 -16.37
N ARG A 198 22.00 -0.16 -17.29
CA ARG A 198 21.78 -0.25 -18.74
C ARG A 198 21.36 -1.64 -19.22
N ILE A 199 21.92 -2.70 -18.64
CA ILE A 199 21.64 -4.10 -18.99
C ILE A 199 20.66 -4.80 -18.03
N LYS A 200 20.09 -4.07 -17.07
CA LYS A 200 19.22 -4.63 -16.02
C LYS A 200 17.73 -4.36 -16.25
N SER A 201 17.36 -3.73 -17.37
CA SER A 201 15.97 -3.45 -17.69
C SER A 201 15.26 -4.71 -18.19
N LYS A 202 14.13 -5.04 -17.57
CA LYS A 202 13.26 -6.17 -17.92
C LYS A 202 11.88 -5.65 -18.32
N PRO A 203 11.11 -6.39 -19.13
CA PRO A 203 9.74 -6.03 -19.49
C PRO A 203 8.86 -5.73 -18.27
N ASP A 204 8.99 -6.51 -17.19
CA ASP A 204 8.23 -6.32 -15.95
C ASP A 204 8.42 -4.92 -15.33
N HIS A 205 9.59 -4.30 -15.53
CA HIS A 205 9.83 -2.93 -15.04
C HIS A 205 9.04 -1.90 -15.84
N VAL A 206 8.77 -2.15 -17.12
CA VAL A 206 7.93 -1.28 -17.95
C VAL A 206 6.51 -1.35 -17.43
N ILE A 207 5.99 -2.56 -17.19
CA ILE A 207 4.64 -2.77 -16.69
C ILE A 207 4.46 -2.08 -15.35
N GLY A 208 5.36 -2.29 -14.39
CA GLY A 208 5.26 -1.65 -13.07
C GLY A 208 5.31 -0.13 -13.13
N LEU A 209 6.25 0.46 -13.88
CA LEU A 209 6.37 1.91 -14.00
C LEU A 209 5.20 2.53 -14.79
N ALA A 210 4.75 1.87 -15.85
CA ALA A 210 3.61 2.33 -16.64
C ALA A 210 2.32 2.32 -15.82
N THR A 211 2.06 1.24 -15.06
CA THR A 211 0.89 1.15 -14.17
C THR A 211 0.90 2.28 -13.16
N LEU A 212 2.02 2.50 -12.45
CA LEU A 212 2.11 3.59 -11.48
C LEU A 212 1.94 4.97 -12.13
N PHE A 213 2.54 5.18 -13.31
CA PHE A 213 2.42 6.45 -14.04
C PHE A 213 0.97 6.73 -14.45
N VAL A 214 0.30 5.73 -15.04
CA VAL A 214 -1.11 5.84 -15.45
C VAL A 214 -1.97 6.14 -14.24
N LEU A 215 -1.83 5.39 -13.13
CA LEU A 215 -2.61 5.62 -11.91
C LEU A 215 -2.41 7.04 -11.34
N ALA A 216 -1.17 7.52 -11.26
CA ALA A 216 -0.87 8.86 -10.75
C ALA A 216 -1.44 9.95 -11.66
N LEU A 217 -1.27 9.80 -12.98
CA LEU A 217 -1.78 10.76 -13.96
C LEU A 217 -3.31 10.79 -13.97
N THR A 218 -3.96 9.62 -14.03
CA THR A 218 -5.42 9.53 -14.05
C THR A 218 -6.03 10.03 -12.75
N GLY A 219 -5.36 9.84 -11.61
CA GLY A 219 -5.80 10.37 -10.32
C GLY A 219 -5.88 11.90 -10.33
N LEU A 220 -4.81 12.57 -10.75
CA LEU A 220 -4.76 14.04 -10.85
C LEU A 220 -5.76 14.59 -11.88
N LEU A 221 -5.90 13.91 -13.02
CA LEU A 221 -6.86 14.32 -14.04
C LEU A 221 -8.30 14.17 -13.54
N THR A 222 -8.61 13.08 -12.85
CA THR A 222 -9.93 12.82 -12.26
C THR A 222 -10.28 13.88 -11.22
N GLU A 223 -9.32 14.26 -10.38
CA GLU A 223 -9.50 15.35 -9.42
C GLU A 223 -9.75 16.69 -10.12
N GLY A 224 -8.96 17.01 -11.16
CA GLY A 224 -9.17 18.21 -11.96
C GLY A 224 -10.56 18.26 -12.63
N TRP A 225 -11.05 17.13 -13.16
CA TRP A 225 -12.40 17.04 -13.69
C TRP A 225 -13.48 17.19 -12.62
N ARG A 226 -13.27 16.60 -11.43
CA ARG A 226 -14.21 16.74 -10.30
C ARG A 226 -14.32 18.21 -9.87
N ILE A 227 -13.19 18.89 -9.69
CA ILE A 227 -13.16 20.33 -9.35
C ILE A 227 -13.87 21.16 -10.42
N ALA A 228 -13.66 20.85 -11.70
CA ALA A 228 -14.35 21.54 -12.79
C ALA A 228 -15.88 21.32 -12.77
N ALA A 229 -16.35 20.17 -12.29
CA ALA A 229 -17.76 19.83 -12.20
C ALA A 229 -18.44 20.38 -10.93
N GLU A 230 -17.76 20.34 -9.79
CA GLU A 230 -18.32 20.69 -8.47
C GLU A 230 -17.97 22.11 -8.01
N GLY A 231 -16.97 22.74 -8.63
CA GLY A 231 -16.51 24.10 -8.31
C GLY A 231 -15.66 24.21 -7.05
N THR A 232 -15.35 23.08 -6.39
CA THR A 232 -14.53 23.05 -5.17
C THR A 232 -13.52 21.88 -5.17
N PRO A 233 -12.30 22.09 -4.64
CA PRO A 233 -11.39 21.01 -4.26
C PRO A 233 -11.95 20.17 -3.12
#